data_AF-A0A175VPJ3-F1
#
_entry.id   AF-A0A175VPJ3-F1
#
_cell.length_a   1.000
_cell.length_b   1.000
_cell.length_c   1.000
_cell.angle_alpha   90.00
_cell.angle_beta   90.00
_cell.angle_gamma   90.00
#
_symmetry.space_group_name_H-M   'P 1'
#
loop_
_entity.id
_entity.type
_entity.pdbx_description
1 polymer ?
#
loop_
_entity_poly.entity_id
_entity_poly.type
_entity_poly.pdbx_seq_one_letter_code
_entity_poly.pdbx_strand_id
1 'polypeptide(L)'
;MTSIATGLAQALPKPRHSSEHEEQRAQQRGPRIVSANQIDETQIVLRAHGPPPYLNRAGWRPRAPEDFGDGGAFPEIPVVQYPWGKNDAASKSNALVVQVDAEGKVDYSAIARQGHSSDRIIHASFKDLIPLRQRAEAGDLDLSRPSQEEVAATAERTKNALAALVSGAVAAQKPKNVNVGGRRDPTFVKYTPSAQMGDNSKSRIGS
;
A
#
# COMPACT_ATOMS: atom_id res chain seq x y z
N MET A 1 30.91 -2.95 26.82
CA MET A 1 30.97 -1.51 27.18
C MET A 1 29.78 -1.19 28.08
N THR A 2 29.81 -1.68 29.33
CA THR A 2 28.67 -1.70 30.27
C THR A 2 29.10 -1.12 31.61
N SER A 3 29.06 0.22 31.79
CA SER A 3 29.41 0.82 33.10
C SER A 3 29.17 2.34 33.21
N ILE A 4 27.96 2.84 32.89
CA ILE A 4 27.61 4.24 33.19
C ILE A 4 26.37 4.33 34.12
N ALA A 5 25.43 3.38 34.02
CA ALA A 5 24.20 3.40 34.82
C ALA A 5 24.42 3.07 36.32
N THR A 6 25.43 2.27 36.66
CA THR A 6 25.72 1.86 38.05
C THR A 6 26.41 2.95 38.89
N GLY A 7 27.08 3.92 38.26
CA GLY A 7 27.72 5.03 38.98
C GLY A 7 26.75 6.12 39.44
N LEU A 8 25.64 6.32 38.71
CA LEU A 8 24.69 7.40 39.02
C LEU A 8 23.78 7.08 40.22
N ALA A 9 23.51 5.80 40.47
CA ALA A 9 22.69 5.35 41.60
C ALA A 9 23.39 5.48 42.97
N GLN A 10 24.73 5.58 42.99
CA GLN A 10 25.52 5.76 44.21
C GLN A 10 25.71 7.25 44.61
N ALA A 11 25.43 8.18 43.70
CA ALA A 11 25.60 9.62 43.92
C ALA A 11 24.37 10.33 44.51
N LEU A 12 23.27 9.61 44.72
CA LEU A 12 22.04 10.20 45.27
C LEU A 12 22.01 10.04 46.80
N PRO A 13 21.75 11.14 47.55
CA PRO A 13 21.64 11.10 49.00
C PRO A 13 20.48 10.20 49.44
N LYS A 14 20.71 9.43 50.51
CA LYS A 14 19.70 8.53 51.09
C LYS A 14 18.40 9.30 51.38
N PRO A 15 17.23 8.77 51.00
CA PRO A 15 15.95 9.45 51.18
C PRO A 15 15.74 9.77 52.67
N ARG A 16 15.44 11.05 52.97
CA ARG A 16 15.23 11.56 54.35
C ARG A 16 13.85 11.25 54.95
N HIS A 17 13.10 10.35 54.34
CA HIS A 17 11.84 9.84 54.87
C HIS A 17 11.77 8.34 54.61
N SER A 18 12.19 7.54 55.60
CA SER A 18 11.68 6.18 55.74
C SER A 18 10.36 6.28 56.51
N SER A 19 9.26 5.87 55.90
CA SER A 19 8.01 5.65 56.62
C SER A 19 8.14 4.34 57.41
N GLU A 20 9.02 4.32 58.40
CA GLU A 20 9.11 3.29 59.42
C GLU A 20 8.54 3.88 60.71
N HIS A 21 7.22 4.08 60.75
CA HIS A 21 6.40 4.21 61.96
C HIS A 21 4.94 4.48 61.53
N GLU A 22 4.26 3.45 61.02
CA GLU A 22 2.82 3.33 61.30
C GLU A 22 2.54 1.92 61.82
N GLU A 23 2.25 1.94 63.12
CA GLU A 23 1.53 1.02 63.98
C GLU A 23 0.83 -0.17 63.31
N GLN A 24 1.05 -1.32 63.95
CA GLN A 24 0.30 -2.56 63.84
C GLN A 24 -1.21 -2.31 64.04
N ARG A 25 -1.93 -1.90 62.98
CA ARG A 25 -3.37 -1.65 63.06
C ARG A 25 -4.14 -2.66 62.21
N ALA A 26 -4.59 -3.69 62.92
CA ALA A 26 -5.74 -4.56 62.64
C ALA A 26 -5.90 -5.10 61.21
N GLN A 27 -5.82 -6.43 61.09
CA GLN A 27 -6.26 -7.22 59.95
C GLN A 27 -7.66 -6.80 59.50
N GLN A 28 -7.78 -5.98 58.45
CA GLN A 28 -9.06 -5.68 57.82
C GLN A 28 -9.45 -6.86 56.93
N ARG A 29 -10.13 -7.84 57.55
CA ARG A 29 -10.92 -8.86 56.87
C ARG A 29 -12.20 -8.22 56.31
N GLY A 30 -12.13 -7.67 55.11
CA GLY A 30 -13.26 -7.14 54.35
C GLY A 30 -12.98 -7.21 52.85
N PRO A 31 -14.00 -7.26 51.98
CA PRO A 31 -13.81 -7.43 50.55
C PRO A 31 -13.05 -6.22 49.98
N ARG A 32 -11.83 -6.46 49.47
CA ARG A 32 -11.08 -5.45 48.72
C ARG A 32 -11.76 -5.22 47.37
N ILE A 33 -12.14 -3.98 47.11
CA ILE A 33 -12.51 -3.53 45.77
C ILE A 33 -11.20 -3.32 45.02
N VAL A 34 -10.86 -4.26 44.15
CA VAL A 34 -9.66 -4.20 43.31
C VAL A 34 -10.05 -3.55 41.99
N SER A 35 -9.45 -2.40 41.67
CA SER A 35 -9.62 -1.74 40.37
C SER A 35 -9.14 -2.68 39.25
N ALA A 36 -9.82 -2.68 38.10
CA ALA A 36 -9.60 -3.64 37.01
C ALA A 36 -8.13 -3.79 36.54
N ASN A 37 -7.31 -2.75 36.73
CA ASN A 37 -5.89 -2.77 36.36
C ASN A 37 -4.98 -3.50 37.37
N GLN A 38 -5.42 -3.71 38.62
CA GLN A 38 -4.60 -4.30 39.69
C GLN A 38 -4.82 -5.81 39.86
N ILE A 39 -5.86 -6.36 39.23
CA ILE A 39 -6.12 -7.81 39.16
C ILE A 39 -5.15 -8.48 38.18
N ASP A 40 -4.75 -7.79 37.11
CA ASP A 40 -3.85 -8.32 36.09
C ASP A 40 -2.40 -8.51 36.58
N GLU A 41 -1.95 -7.75 37.59
CA GLU A 41 -0.57 -7.81 38.10
C GLU A 41 -0.35 -8.90 39.18
N THR A 42 -1.41 -9.35 39.87
CA THR A 42 -1.29 -10.26 41.03
C THR A 42 -1.57 -11.73 40.71
N GLN A 43 -2.03 -12.04 39.49
CA GLN A 43 -2.13 -13.41 39.00
C GLN A 43 -1.10 -13.65 37.90
N ILE A 44 -0.01 -14.34 38.25
CA ILE A 44 0.92 -14.93 37.29
C ILE A 44 0.20 -16.14 36.65
N VAL A 45 -0.75 -15.87 35.75
CA VAL A 45 -1.28 -16.87 34.84
C VAL A 45 -0.37 -16.86 33.62
N LEU A 46 0.12 -18.03 33.20
CA LEU A 46 0.73 -18.20 31.88
C LEU A 46 -0.30 -17.76 30.83
N ARG A 47 -0.25 -16.50 30.42
CA ARG A 47 -1.06 -15.98 29.32
C ARG A 47 -0.55 -16.70 28.08
N ALA A 48 -1.28 -17.72 27.63
CA ALA A 48 -1.03 -18.33 26.33
C ALA A 48 -1.21 -17.22 25.28
N HIS A 49 -0.09 -16.76 24.74
CA HIS A 49 -0.04 -15.75 23.69
C HIS A 49 -0.30 -16.46 22.36
N GLY A 50 -1.40 -16.08 21.70
CA GLY A 50 -1.86 -16.67 20.44
C GLY A 50 -3.30 -17.19 20.51
N PRO A 51 -3.95 -17.34 19.35
CA PRO A 51 -5.36 -17.69 19.29
C PRO A 51 -5.60 -19.14 19.74
N PRO A 52 -6.66 -19.41 20.51
CA PRO A 52 -7.10 -20.78 20.75
C PRO A 52 -7.31 -21.52 19.42
N PRO A 53 -7.09 -22.85 19.39
CA PRO A 53 -7.44 -23.66 18.24
C PRO A 53 -8.89 -23.42 17.79
N TYR A 54 -9.16 -23.65 16.51
CA TYR A 54 -10.51 -23.57 15.97
C TYR A 54 -11.47 -24.44 16.82
N LEU A 55 -12.71 -23.99 17.01
CA LEU A 55 -13.73 -24.51 17.95
C LEU A 55 -13.57 -24.11 19.43
N ASN A 56 -12.39 -23.69 19.90
CA ASN A 56 -12.16 -23.30 21.30
C ASN A 56 -12.13 -21.78 21.52
N ARG A 57 -12.70 -21.00 20.58
CA ARG A 57 -12.67 -19.53 20.60
C ARG A 57 -13.93 -18.89 21.20
N ALA A 58 -14.86 -19.70 21.70
CA ALA A 58 -16.06 -19.21 22.35
C ALA A 58 -15.69 -18.41 23.62
N GLY A 59 -16.07 -17.12 23.65
CA GLY A 59 -15.77 -16.21 24.77
C GLY A 59 -14.37 -15.58 24.75
N TRP A 60 -13.47 -16.06 23.90
CA TRP A 60 -12.17 -15.42 23.67
C TRP A 60 -12.32 -14.25 22.70
N ARG A 61 -11.61 -13.14 22.95
CA ARG A 61 -11.68 -11.92 22.14
C ARG A 61 -10.28 -11.32 22.01
N PRO A 62 -9.71 -11.24 20.79
CA PRO A 62 -8.41 -10.60 20.60
C PRO A 62 -8.55 -9.09 20.85
N ARG A 63 -7.62 -8.53 21.62
CA ARG A 63 -7.56 -7.09 21.96
C ARG A 63 -6.31 -6.43 21.38
N ALA A 64 -5.21 -7.17 21.26
CA ALA A 64 -3.94 -6.68 20.76
C ALA A 64 -3.49 -7.45 19.50
N PRO A 65 -2.63 -6.87 18.65
CA PRO A 65 -2.08 -7.56 17.47
C PRO A 65 -1.42 -8.90 17.79
N GLU A 66 -0.83 -9.04 18.97
CA GLU A 66 -0.16 -10.26 19.44
C GLU A 66 -1.14 -11.42 19.68
N ASP A 67 -2.41 -11.12 19.96
CA ASP A 67 -3.45 -12.15 20.19
C ASP A 67 -3.77 -12.94 18.92
N PHE A 68 -3.46 -12.39 17.74
CA PHE A 68 -3.72 -13.02 16.44
C PHE A 68 -2.60 -14.00 16.02
N GLY A 69 -1.45 -14.02 16.72
CA GLY A 69 -0.31 -14.87 16.34
C GLY A 69 0.32 -14.40 15.03
N ASP A 70 0.20 -15.21 13.96
CA ASP A 70 0.70 -14.89 12.61
C ASP A 70 -0.27 -13.98 11.80
N GLY A 71 -1.33 -13.52 12.46
CA GLY A 71 -2.37 -12.69 11.86
C GLY A 71 -3.61 -13.49 11.44
N GLY A 72 -4.50 -12.83 10.68
CA GLY A 72 -5.80 -13.37 10.30
C GLY A 72 -6.90 -13.02 11.31
N ALA A 73 -8.05 -12.58 10.80
CA ALA A 73 -9.22 -12.28 11.62
C ALA A 73 -10.10 -13.52 11.79
N PHE A 74 -10.80 -13.61 12.91
CA PHE A 74 -11.66 -14.73 13.27
C PHE A 74 -13.13 -14.37 13.03
N PRO A 75 -13.74 -14.80 11.91
CA PRO A 75 -15.11 -14.42 11.54
C PRO A 75 -16.17 -14.90 12.54
N GLU A 76 -15.87 -15.91 13.36
CA GLU A 76 -16.72 -16.44 14.41
C GLU A 76 -16.83 -15.52 15.64
N ILE A 77 -15.94 -14.53 15.79
CA ILE A 77 -15.96 -13.57 16.89
C ILE A 77 -16.64 -12.29 16.38
N PRO A 78 -17.82 -11.90 16.91
CA PRO A 78 -18.61 -10.75 16.44
C PRO A 78 -18.04 -9.42 16.96
N VAL A 79 -16.76 -9.17 16.71
CA VAL A 79 -16.02 -7.96 17.08
C VAL A 79 -15.17 -7.56 15.88
N VAL A 80 -15.02 -6.25 15.66
CA VAL A 80 -14.10 -5.72 14.64
C VAL A 80 -12.67 -6.03 15.03
N GLN A 81 -11.91 -6.64 14.11
CA GLN A 81 -10.59 -7.19 14.37
C GLN A 81 -9.57 -6.60 13.39
N TYR A 82 -8.42 -6.18 13.91
CA TYR A 82 -7.34 -5.58 13.12
C TYR A 82 -6.00 -6.28 13.40
N PRO A 83 -5.74 -7.45 12.79
CA PRO A 83 -4.56 -8.27 13.10
C PRO A 83 -3.21 -7.54 12.95
N TRP A 84 -3.12 -6.60 12.01
CA TRP A 84 -1.91 -5.80 11.77
C TRP A 84 -2.12 -4.30 12.05
N GLY A 85 -3.11 -3.96 12.89
CA GLY A 85 -3.39 -2.56 13.26
C GLY A 85 -3.98 -1.70 12.14
N LYS A 86 -4.29 -2.28 10.97
CA LYS A 86 -4.97 -1.56 9.87
C LYS A 86 -6.44 -1.36 10.24
N ASN A 87 -6.76 -0.20 10.79
CA ASN A 87 -8.14 0.23 11.02
C ASN A 87 -8.81 0.68 9.72
N ASP A 88 -10.15 0.67 9.69
CA ASP A 88 -10.93 1.13 8.53
C ASP A 88 -10.85 2.67 8.32
N ALA A 89 -10.22 3.39 9.25
CA ALA A 89 -10.03 4.83 9.16
C ALA A 89 -8.87 5.16 8.21
N ALA A 90 -9.16 5.15 6.91
CA ALA A 90 -8.24 5.68 5.91
C ALA A 90 -8.02 7.18 6.14
N SER A 91 -6.93 7.53 6.83
CA SER A 91 -6.47 8.92 6.91
C SER A 91 -5.96 9.37 5.54
N LYS A 92 -6.34 10.56 5.10
CA LYS A 92 -5.84 11.14 3.85
C LYS A 92 -4.34 11.42 4.02
N SER A 93 -3.50 10.66 3.32
CA SER A 93 -2.05 10.85 3.27
C SER A 93 -1.60 11.12 1.84
N ASN A 94 -0.64 12.05 1.68
CA ASN A 94 0.00 12.34 0.41
C ASN A 94 1.19 11.42 0.10
N ALA A 95 1.47 10.44 0.97
CA ALA A 95 2.54 9.48 0.76
C ALA A 95 2.16 8.49 -0.34
N LEU A 96 3.10 8.19 -1.24
CA LEU A 96 2.97 7.08 -2.17
C LEU A 96 2.93 5.76 -1.39
N VAL A 97 2.08 4.83 -1.85
CA VAL A 97 1.96 3.51 -1.25
C VAL A 97 3.28 2.76 -1.47
N VAL A 98 3.83 2.18 -0.41
CA VAL A 98 4.99 1.29 -0.50
C VAL A 98 4.55 0.01 -1.20
N GLN A 99 5.07 -0.20 -2.40
CA GLN A 99 4.81 -1.40 -3.19
C GLN A 99 5.92 -2.42 -2.94
N VAL A 100 5.59 -3.69 -3.13
CA VAL A 100 6.50 -4.82 -2.98
C VAL A 100 6.43 -5.62 -4.27
N ASP A 101 7.59 -6.02 -4.79
CA ASP A 101 7.67 -6.86 -5.98
C ASP A 101 7.27 -8.31 -5.71
N ALA A 102 7.21 -9.13 -6.75
CA ALA A 102 6.86 -10.55 -6.63
C ALA A 102 7.86 -11.36 -5.78
N GLU A 103 9.06 -10.83 -5.56
CA GLU A 103 10.12 -11.45 -4.77
C GLU A 103 10.07 -11.03 -3.29
N GLY A 104 9.13 -10.17 -2.91
CA GLY A 104 8.98 -9.66 -1.55
C GLY A 104 9.90 -8.48 -1.22
N LYS A 105 10.61 -7.91 -2.20
CA LYS A 105 11.45 -6.72 -1.99
C LYS A 105 10.63 -5.46 -2.17
N VAL A 106 10.93 -4.45 -1.38
CA VAL A 106 10.31 -3.14 -1.49
C VAL A 106 10.66 -2.51 -2.84
N ASP A 107 9.64 -2.16 -3.62
CA ASP A 107 9.81 -1.57 -4.93
C ASP A 107 10.08 -0.06 -4.82
N TYR A 108 11.36 0.27 -4.63
CA TYR A 108 11.83 1.65 -4.67
C TYR A 108 11.78 2.26 -6.08
N SER A 109 11.58 1.45 -7.14
CA SER A 109 11.46 1.96 -8.50
C SER A 109 10.17 2.76 -8.72
N ALA A 110 9.15 2.59 -7.87
CA ALA A 110 7.92 3.38 -7.90
C ALA A 110 8.17 4.89 -7.77
N ILE A 111 9.21 5.30 -7.02
CA ILE A 111 9.60 6.72 -6.91
C ILE A 111 10.18 7.20 -8.25
N ALA A 112 11.04 6.41 -8.88
CA ALA A 112 11.62 6.75 -10.19
C ALA A 112 10.57 6.72 -11.32
N ARG A 113 9.51 5.91 -11.19
CA ARG A 113 8.38 5.81 -12.12
C ARG A 113 7.34 6.91 -11.95
N GLN A 114 7.40 7.70 -10.88
CA GLN A 114 6.42 8.74 -10.61
C GLN A 114 6.35 9.75 -11.77
N GLY A 115 5.16 9.95 -12.33
CA GLY A 115 4.92 10.86 -13.46
C GLY A 115 5.21 10.25 -14.84
N HIS A 116 5.52 8.95 -14.92
CA HIS A 116 5.65 8.23 -16.18
C HIS A 116 4.49 7.23 -16.36
N SER A 117 4.24 6.79 -17.59
CA SER A 117 3.30 5.70 -17.83
C SER A 117 3.83 4.40 -17.21
N SER A 118 2.92 3.50 -16.83
CA SER A 118 3.26 2.15 -16.34
C SER A 118 4.18 1.41 -17.30
N ASP A 119 4.00 1.66 -18.59
CA ASP A 119 4.63 0.92 -19.68
C ASP A 119 6.06 1.43 -19.99
N ARG A 120 6.45 2.57 -19.41
CA ARG A 120 7.80 3.10 -19.59
C ARG A 120 8.79 2.23 -18.84
N ILE A 121 9.80 1.73 -19.55
CA ILE A 121 10.89 0.96 -18.96
C ILE A 121 11.84 1.94 -18.27
N ILE A 122 12.05 1.75 -16.97
CA ILE A 122 13.00 2.51 -16.15
C ILE A 122 13.94 1.52 -15.49
N HIS A 123 15.24 1.73 -15.71
CA HIS A 123 16.30 0.97 -15.07
C HIS A 123 16.68 1.66 -13.75
N ALA A 124 16.25 1.09 -12.64
CA ALA A 124 16.45 1.65 -11.30
C ALA A 124 17.03 0.63 -10.30
N SER A 125 17.23 -0.62 -10.73
CA SER A 125 17.69 -1.69 -9.86
C SER A 125 19.19 -1.96 -10.04
N PHE A 126 19.84 -2.53 -9.02
CA PHE A 126 21.23 -2.98 -9.18
C PHE A 126 21.39 -4.08 -10.24
N LYS A 127 20.33 -4.90 -10.44
CA LYS A 127 20.29 -5.91 -11.51
C LYS A 127 20.52 -5.27 -12.88
N ASP A 128 20.15 -4.00 -13.07
CA ASP A 128 20.32 -3.27 -14.32
C ASP A 128 21.79 -2.94 -14.65
N LEU A 129 22.64 -2.80 -13.63
CA LEU A 129 24.07 -2.50 -13.79
C LEU A 129 24.91 -3.73 -14.14
N ILE A 130 24.37 -4.93 -13.89
CA ILE A 130 25.07 -6.18 -14.15
C ILE A 130 25.02 -6.45 -15.67
N PRO A 131 26.18 -6.65 -16.34
CA PRO A 131 26.22 -6.99 -17.76
C PRO A 131 25.32 -8.19 -18.06
N LEU A 132 24.58 -8.14 -19.18
CA LEU A 132 23.57 -9.15 -19.51
C LEU A 132 24.11 -10.58 -19.37
N ARG A 133 25.31 -10.88 -19.88
CA ARG A 133 25.94 -12.21 -19.78
C ARG A 133 26.15 -12.75 -18.35
N GLN A 134 26.09 -11.89 -17.34
CA GLN A 134 26.30 -12.22 -15.93
C GLN A 134 25.00 -12.16 -15.11
N ARG A 135 23.87 -11.75 -15.70
CA ARG A 135 22.58 -11.79 -15.00
C ARG A 135 22.15 -13.24 -14.86
N ALA A 136 21.64 -13.61 -13.68
CA ALA A 136 21.15 -14.96 -13.43
C ALA A 136 20.02 -15.39 -14.39
N GLU A 137 19.29 -14.41 -14.95
CA GLU A 137 18.18 -14.60 -15.89
C GLU A 137 18.61 -14.51 -17.36
N ALA A 138 19.91 -14.34 -17.65
CA ALA A 138 20.38 -14.31 -19.02
C ALA A 138 20.45 -15.73 -19.58
N GLY A 139 19.28 -16.24 -19.98
CA GLY A 139 19.17 -17.37 -20.88
C GLY A 139 19.75 -17.05 -22.26
N ASP A 140 19.21 -17.67 -23.29
CA ASP A 140 19.64 -17.40 -24.66
C ASP A 140 19.30 -15.94 -25.04
N LEU A 141 20.34 -15.12 -25.22
CA LEU A 141 20.19 -13.71 -25.57
C LEU A 141 19.91 -13.60 -27.06
N ASP A 142 18.63 -13.55 -27.43
CA ASP A 142 18.24 -13.28 -28.81
C ASP A 142 18.52 -11.80 -29.14
N LEU A 143 19.57 -11.58 -29.92
CA LEU A 143 19.97 -10.28 -30.46
C LEU A 143 19.66 -10.16 -31.96
N SER A 144 18.84 -11.07 -32.50
CA SER A 144 18.41 -11.01 -33.89
C SER A 144 17.57 -9.77 -34.14
N ARG A 145 17.66 -9.25 -35.36
CA ARG A 145 16.77 -8.16 -35.78
C ARG A 145 15.36 -8.73 -35.97
N PRO A 146 14.31 -7.94 -35.68
CA PRO A 146 12.95 -8.33 -36.02
C PRO A 146 12.83 -8.74 -37.50
N SER A 147 11.83 -9.56 -37.80
CA SER A 147 11.63 -10.08 -39.16
C SER A 147 11.42 -8.95 -40.17
N GLN A 148 11.78 -9.18 -41.44
CA GLN A 148 11.63 -8.16 -42.49
C GLN A 148 10.18 -7.69 -42.64
N GLU A 149 9.21 -8.58 -42.37
CA GLU A 149 7.78 -8.27 -42.39
C GLU A 149 7.39 -7.32 -41.26
N GLU A 150 7.84 -7.57 -40.02
CA GLU A 150 7.59 -6.67 -38.88
C GLU A 150 8.24 -5.30 -39.06
N VAL A 151 9.45 -5.27 -39.64
CA VAL A 151 10.14 -4.02 -39.98
C VAL A 151 9.34 -3.26 -41.03
N ALA A 152 8.87 -3.92 -42.09
CA ALA A 152 8.03 -3.29 -43.11
C ALA A 152 6.71 -2.76 -42.53
N ALA A 153 6.01 -3.55 -41.70
CA ALA A 153 4.78 -3.14 -41.04
C ALA A 153 4.99 -1.96 -40.08
N THR A 154 6.09 -1.96 -39.32
CA THR A 154 6.44 -0.85 -38.42
C THR A 154 6.82 0.40 -39.21
N ALA A 155 7.54 0.25 -40.33
CA ALA A 155 7.88 1.34 -41.23
C ALA A 155 6.63 1.97 -41.85
N GLU A 156 5.66 1.16 -42.31
CA GLU A 156 4.38 1.64 -42.82
C GLU A 156 3.56 2.37 -41.74
N ARG A 157 3.44 1.80 -40.54
CA ARG A 157 2.76 2.45 -39.41
C ARG A 157 3.40 3.80 -39.06
N THR A 158 4.72 3.86 -39.01
CA THR A 158 5.48 5.08 -38.72
C THR A 158 5.31 6.11 -39.84
N LYS A 159 5.41 5.68 -41.10
CA LYS A 159 5.21 6.53 -42.28
C LYS A 159 3.83 7.16 -42.29
N ASN A 160 2.78 6.38 -42.01
CA ASN A 160 1.40 6.87 -41.97
C ASN A 160 1.18 7.86 -40.82
N ALA A 161 1.72 7.59 -39.63
CA ALA A 161 1.64 8.49 -38.48
C ALA A 161 2.36 9.83 -38.75
N LEU A 162 3.56 9.78 -39.32
CA LEU A 162 4.31 10.99 -39.70
C LEU A 162 3.59 11.78 -40.80
N ALA A 163 3.02 11.10 -41.80
CA ALA A 163 2.22 11.76 -42.83
C ALA A 163 0.99 12.48 -42.24
N ALA A 164 0.32 11.90 -41.23
CA ALA A 164 -0.78 12.55 -40.53
C ALA A 164 -0.33 13.81 -39.77
N LEU A 165 0.83 13.77 -39.09
CA LEU A 165 1.40 14.95 -38.42
C LEU A 165 1.82 16.05 -39.41
N VAL A 166 2.52 15.67 -40.49
CA VAL A 166 2.97 16.61 -41.53
C VAL A 166 1.77 17.23 -42.24
N SER A 167 0.74 16.45 -42.59
CA SER A 167 -0.48 17.00 -43.21
C SER A 167 -1.21 17.98 -42.29
N GLY A 168 -1.28 17.72 -40.99
CA GLY A 168 -1.80 18.67 -40.00
C GLY A 168 -0.97 19.96 -39.92
N ALA A 169 0.36 19.85 -39.87
CA ALA A 169 1.26 21.01 -39.85
C ALA A 169 1.18 21.84 -41.14
N VAL A 170 1.17 21.19 -42.31
CA VAL A 170 1.02 21.86 -43.62
C VAL A 170 -0.35 22.52 -43.76
N ALA A 171 -1.42 21.90 -43.26
CA ALA A 171 -2.75 22.49 -43.26
C ALA A 171 -2.82 23.76 -42.39
N ALA A 172 -2.12 23.79 -41.25
CA ALA A 172 -2.03 24.97 -40.39
C ALA A 172 -1.24 26.13 -41.02
N GLN A 173 -0.26 25.84 -41.89
CA GLN A 173 0.54 26.85 -42.59
C GLN A 173 -0.17 27.44 -43.83
N LYS A 174 -1.14 26.72 -44.42
CA LYS A 174 -1.88 27.19 -45.59
C LYS A 174 -3.04 28.11 -45.16
N PRO A 175 -3.01 29.42 -45.48
CA PRO A 175 -4.11 30.31 -45.13
C PRO A 175 -5.43 29.93 -45.84
N LYS A 176 -6.50 29.77 -45.05
CA LYS A 176 -7.94 29.81 -45.39
C LYS A 176 -8.54 28.98 -46.55
N ASN A 177 -7.80 28.09 -47.22
CA ASN A 177 -8.36 27.27 -48.30
C ASN A 177 -8.64 25.80 -47.93
N VAL A 178 -8.62 25.45 -46.64
CA VAL A 178 -9.18 24.18 -46.18
C VAL A 178 -10.70 24.31 -46.17
N ASN A 179 -11.39 23.54 -47.01
CA ASN A 179 -12.85 23.45 -46.98
C ASN A 179 -13.28 23.07 -45.56
N VAL A 180 -13.71 24.06 -44.78
CA VAL A 180 -14.27 23.89 -43.42
C VAL A 180 -15.56 23.06 -43.44
N GLY A 181 -16.05 22.64 -44.63
CA GLY A 181 -17.27 21.87 -44.83
C GLY A 181 -17.09 20.49 -45.48
N GLY A 182 -15.93 19.85 -45.40
CA GLY A 182 -15.69 18.52 -45.99
C GLY A 182 -16.37 17.34 -45.28
N ARG A 183 -16.75 17.49 -44.01
CA ARG A 183 -17.59 16.50 -43.31
C ARG A 183 -19.05 16.75 -43.66
N ARG A 184 -19.47 16.31 -44.85
CA ARG A 184 -20.87 16.40 -45.29
C ARG A 184 -21.76 15.33 -44.67
N ASP A 185 -21.17 14.27 -44.14
CA ASP A 185 -21.92 13.16 -43.55
C ASP A 185 -22.14 13.40 -42.05
N PRO A 186 -23.41 13.42 -41.58
CA PRO A 186 -23.69 13.55 -40.15
C PRO A 186 -23.12 12.33 -39.40
N THR A 187 -22.29 12.59 -38.38
CA THR A 187 -21.68 11.55 -37.55
C THR A 187 -22.39 11.50 -36.21
N PHE A 188 -23.17 10.45 -35.99
CA PHE A 188 -23.89 10.26 -34.73
C PHE A 188 -22.99 9.53 -33.72
N VAL A 189 -22.73 10.17 -32.58
CA VAL A 189 -22.00 9.56 -31.47
C VAL A 189 -22.97 9.26 -30.33
N LYS A 190 -22.99 8.00 -29.88
CA LYS A 190 -23.77 7.58 -28.71
C LYS A 190 -23.00 7.95 -27.45
N TYR A 191 -23.47 8.98 -26.74
CA TYR A 191 -22.93 9.33 -25.42
C TYR A 191 -23.73 8.62 -24.32
N THR A 192 -23.02 7.95 -23.41
CA THR A 192 -23.61 7.39 -22.19
C THR A 192 -23.17 8.23 -21.00
N PRO A 193 -24.04 9.09 -20.44
CA PRO A 193 -23.70 9.90 -19.27
C PRO A 193 -23.48 9.01 -18.04
N SER A 194 -22.45 9.31 -17.26
CA SER A 194 -22.10 8.60 -16.02
C SER A 194 -22.82 9.11 -14.77
N ALA A 195 -23.90 9.90 -14.91
CA ALA A 195 -24.59 10.48 -13.78
C ALA A 195 -25.58 9.48 -13.14
N GLN A 196 -25.36 9.19 -11.86
CA GLN A 196 -26.11 8.23 -11.04
C GLN A 196 -27.40 8.83 -10.42
N MET A 197 -27.68 10.11 -10.69
CA MET A 197 -28.81 10.89 -10.17
C MET A 197 -29.18 11.94 -11.23
N GLY A 198 -30.24 11.70 -12.00
CA GLY A 198 -30.72 12.65 -13.01
C GLY A 198 -30.96 12.02 -14.39
N ASP A 199 -32.23 11.73 -14.64
CA ASP A 199 -32.85 11.49 -15.95
C ASP A 199 -32.35 10.28 -16.78
N ASN A 200 -33.01 9.13 -16.59
CA ASN A 200 -32.74 7.82 -17.21
C ASN A 200 -33.08 7.74 -18.72
N SER A 201 -32.89 8.80 -19.50
CA SER A 201 -32.97 8.68 -20.96
C SER A 201 -31.72 7.95 -21.47
N LYS A 202 -31.81 6.60 -21.52
CA LYS A 202 -30.80 5.69 -22.05
C LYS A 202 -30.30 6.20 -23.41
N SER A 203 -29.08 6.74 -23.41
CA SER A 203 -28.36 7.33 -24.54
C SER A 203 -29.02 8.49 -25.27
N ARG A 204 -28.42 9.68 -25.18
CA ARG A 204 -28.66 10.75 -26.15
C ARG A 204 -27.76 10.52 -27.37
N ILE A 205 -28.38 10.51 -28.54
CA ILE A 205 -27.69 10.70 -29.81
C ILE A 205 -27.57 12.21 -30.00
N GLY A 206 -26.34 12.73 -29.95
CA GLY A 206 -26.06 14.11 -30.35
C GLY A 206 -25.85 14.16 -31.86
N SER A 207 -26.48 15.14 -32.51
CA SER A 207 -26.23 15.51 -33.91
C SER A 207 -24.99 16.38 -34.07
#